data_AF-G7KBK1-F1
#
_entry.id   AF-G7KBK1-F1
#
_cell.length_a   1.000
_cell.length_b   1.000
_cell.length_c   1.000
_cell.angle_alpha   90.00
_cell.angle_beta   90.00
_cell.angle_gamma   90.00
#
_symmetry.space_group_name_H-M   'P 1'
#
loop_
_entity.id
_entity.type
_entity.pdbx_description
1 polymer ?
#
loop_
_entity_poly.entity_id
_entity_poly.type
_entity_poly.pdbx_seq_one_letter_code
_entity_poly.pdbx_strand_id
1 'polypeptide(L)'
;MVWPIRSRIISSVLRSKAPLVASYVHGDSLVSSITRPCPKFMNWVRKDGCHASAAASLPSFKEKQPEDIGNENKGLDVGNMTEIDGYLNLFGLMKQRFLNFKNQKYMKELDHYESLAEAQYPKFMVIACADSRVCPSNILGFQPGEVFMIRNIANLVPMMKNGPSECNAALQFAVTTLQVENILVIGHSSCAGIEALMKMQEDTEPRNYIHNWVANGKVAKSKTKAATSHLCFDQQCRFCEKVSVIFHHIYYVKFQF
;
A
#
# COMPACT_ATOMS: atom_id res chain seq x y z
N MET A 1 0.62 -6.65 -3.72
CA MET A 1 2.07 -6.31 -3.67
C MET A 1 2.46 -6.01 -2.23
N VAL A 2 3.69 -6.27 -1.76
CA VAL A 2 4.17 -5.81 -0.43
C VAL A 2 5.41 -4.95 -0.59
N TRP A 3 5.34 -3.68 -0.19
CA TRP A 3 6.42 -2.70 -0.35
C TRP A 3 7.44 -2.70 0.80
N PRO A 4 8.75 -2.79 0.56
CA PRO A 4 9.76 -2.74 1.62
C PRO A 4 10.00 -1.30 2.11
N ILE A 5 9.77 -1.05 3.39
CA ILE A 5 10.03 0.23 4.08
C ILE A 5 11.46 0.32 4.62
N ARG A 6 12.15 -0.82 4.81
CA ARG A 6 13.57 -0.86 5.17
C ARG A 6 14.31 -1.80 4.23
N SER A 7 15.24 -1.28 3.43
CA SER A 7 16.31 -2.10 2.85
C SER A 7 17.67 -1.48 3.20
N ARG A 8 18.42 -2.14 4.08
CA ARG A 8 19.85 -2.29 3.77
C ARG A 8 19.92 -3.28 2.61
N ILE A 9 20.67 -2.87 1.59
CA ILE A 9 20.88 -3.53 0.30
C ILE A 9 20.94 -5.06 0.43
N ILE A 10 19.95 -5.77 -0.11
CA ILE A 10 20.11 -7.01 -0.91
C ILE A 10 18.90 -7.04 -1.87
N SER A 11 19.13 -6.81 -3.17
CA SER A 11 18.13 -7.03 -4.20
C SER A 11 17.93 -8.53 -4.41
N SER A 12 16.81 -9.08 -3.96
CA SER A 12 16.28 -10.33 -4.51
C SER A 12 14.92 -10.04 -5.12
N VAL A 13 14.93 -9.65 -6.40
CA VAL A 13 13.74 -9.69 -7.25
C VAL A 13 13.30 -11.15 -7.31
N LEU A 14 12.28 -11.53 -6.55
CA LEU A 14 11.58 -12.80 -6.75
C LEU A 14 10.81 -12.70 -8.07
N ARG A 15 11.44 -13.09 -9.18
CA ARG A 15 10.71 -13.44 -10.41
C ARG A 15 9.92 -14.71 -10.11
N SER A 16 8.61 -14.57 -9.98
CA SER A 16 7.70 -15.70 -10.09
C SER A 16 7.79 -16.26 -11.51
N LYS A 17 8.37 -17.45 -11.68
CA LYS A 17 8.11 -18.32 -12.84
C LYS A 17 6.90 -19.17 -12.51
N ALA A 18 5.71 -18.59 -12.64
CA ALA A 18 4.47 -19.36 -12.75
C ALA A 18 3.74 -18.80 -14.00
N PRO A 19 3.21 -19.67 -14.88
CA PRO A 19 2.51 -19.21 -16.07
C PRO A 19 1.28 -18.40 -15.64
N LEU A 20 1.10 -17.24 -16.26
CA LEU A 20 -0.11 -16.44 -16.17
C LEU A 20 -1.27 -17.28 -16.70
N VAL A 21 -2.08 -17.87 -15.82
CA VAL A 21 -3.42 -18.31 -16.19
C VAL A 21 -4.32 -17.09 -16.10
N ALA A 22 -4.39 -16.35 -17.20
CA ALA A 22 -5.48 -15.44 -17.47
C ALA A 22 -6.71 -16.28 -17.84
N SER A 23 -7.63 -16.48 -16.90
CA SER A 23 -8.94 -17.03 -17.23
C SER A 23 -9.80 -15.91 -17.81
N TYR A 24 -9.82 -15.83 -19.14
CA TYR A 24 -10.81 -15.12 -19.93
C TYR A 24 -11.98 -16.09 -20.16
N VAL A 25 -13.20 -15.72 -19.78
CA VAL A 25 -14.39 -16.54 -20.07
C VAL A 25 -15.26 -15.76 -21.06
N HIS A 26 -15.27 -16.23 -22.30
CA HIS A 26 -16.34 -15.96 -23.24
C HIS A 26 -17.44 -17.00 -22.98
N GLY A 27 -18.69 -16.55 -22.88
CA GLY A 27 -19.82 -17.43 -22.63
C GLY A 27 -20.07 -18.36 -23.81
N ASP A 28 -20.30 -19.63 -23.52
CA ASP A 28 -21.39 -20.40 -24.12
C ASP A 28 -21.65 -21.70 -23.36
N SER A 29 -22.91 -22.11 -23.42
CA SER A 29 -23.53 -23.21 -22.67
C SER A 29 -23.05 -24.60 -23.11
N LEU A 30 -22.81 -25.53 -22.16
CA LEU A 30 -23.33 -26.92 -22.12
C LEU A 30 -22.56 -27.84 -21.13
N VAL A 31 -23.30 -28.30 -20.11
CA VAL A 31 -23.39 -29.64 -19.48
C VAL A 31 -22.16 -30.58 -19.37
N SER A 32 -22.00 -31.06 -18.12
CA SER A 32 -21.54 -32.37 -17.61
C SER A 32 -20.12 -32.54 -17.01
N SER A 33 -20.18 -32.81 -15.70
CA SER A 33 -19.35 -33.64 -14.81
C SER A 33 -18.22 -34.50 -15.39
N ILE A 34 -17.09 -34.55 -14.68
CA ILE A 34 -16.35 -35.76 -14.23
C ILE A 34 -15.28 -35.38 -13.19
N THR A 35 -14.91 -36.36 -12.37
CA THR A 35 -14.18 -36.28 -11.10
C THR A 35 -12.70 -36.67 -11.21
N ARG A 36 -11.93 -36.25 -10.18
CA ARG A 36 -10.73 -36.85 -9.54
C ARG A 36 -9.30 -36.32 -9.84
N PRO A 37 -8.37 -36.45 -8.85
CA PRO A 37 -7.20 -35.59 -8.65
C PRO A 37 -5.82 -36.32 -8.65
N CYS A 38 -4.69 -35.60 -8.74
CA CYS A 38 -3.36 -36.09 -8.31
C CYS A 38 -2.25 -34.99 -8.32
N PRO A 39 -1.00 -35.21 -7.83
CA PRO A 39 -0.49 -34.55 -6.61
C PRO A 39 0.98 -34.01 -6.68
N LYS A 40 1.49 -33.59 -5.51
CA LYS A 40 2.90 -33.44 -5.08
C LYS A 40 3.75 -32.30 -5.68
N PHE A 41 4.23 -31.42 -4.78
CA PHE A 41 5.52 -30.76 -4.94
C PHE A 41 6.23 -30.68 -3.58
N MET A 42 7.44 -31.26 -3.51
CA MET A 42 8.32 -31.27 -2.34
C MET A 42 9.59 -30.50 -2.69
N ASN A 43 10.17 -29.85 -1.66
CA ASN A 43 11.59 -29.51 -1.49
C ASN A 43 12.17 -28.29 -2.22
N TRP A 44 12.41 -27.22 -1.44
CA TRP A 44 13.68 -26.50 -1.50
C TRP A 44 13.99 -25.75 -0.19
N VAL A 45 14.99 -26.20 0.57
CA VAL A 45 15.65 -25.46 1.65
C VAL A 45 17.16 -25.73 1.58
N ARG A 46 17.94 -24.68 1.30
CA ARG A 46 19.34 -24.50 1.73
C ARG A 46 19.48 -23.01 2.08
N LYS A 47 19.60 -22.72 3.38
CA LYS A 47 20.80 -22.27 4.10
C LYS A 47 21.32 -20.91 3.64
N ASP A 48 21.19 -19.93 4.54
CA ASP A 48 22.22 -19.02 5.09
C ASP A 48 21.51 -18.18 6.18
N GLY A 49 21.97 -18.00 7.42
CA GLY A 49 23.32 -17.79 7.92
C GLY A 49 23.37 -16.36 8.50
N CYS A 50 23.12 -16.20 9.81
CA CYS A 50 23.18 -14.91 10.50
C CYS A 50 24.63 -14.46 10.71
N HIS A 51 24.97 -13.21 10.37
CA HIS A 51 26.09 -12.49 10.99
C HIS A 51 25.78 -10.99 11.11
N ALA A 52 26.10 -10.44 12.28
CA ALA A 52 26.11 -9.01 12.59
C ALA A 52 27.48 -8.39 12.29
N SER A 53 27.55 -7.11 11.88
CA SER A 53 28.50 -6.11 12.42
C SER A 53 28.40 -4.72 11.76
N ALA A 54 28.66 -3.72 12.60
CA ALA A 54 29.34 -2.43 12.43
C ALA A 54 28.90 -1.34 11.42
N ALA A 55 29.12 -0.11 11.88
CA ALA A 55 28.89 1.18 11.26
C ALA A 55 30.09 1.61 10.39
N ALA A 56 29.82 2.39 9.34
CA ALA A 56 30.83 3.16 8.62
C ALA A 56 30.22 4.45 8.05
N SER A 57 30.94 5.55 8.23
CA SER A 57 30.63 6.93 7.88
C SER A 57 30.73 7.18 6.35
N LEU A 58 29.92 8.12 5.84
CA LEU A 58 29.90 8.52 4.42
C LEU A 58 30.84 9.71 4.15
N PRO A 59 31.57 9.73 3.02
CA PRO A 59 32.30 10.91 2.55
C PRO A 59 31.41 11.88 1.77
N SER A 60 31.75 13.17 1.90
CA SER A 60 31.20 14.32 1.18
C SER A 60 31.52 14.28 -0.32
N PHE A 61 30.51 14.52 -1.16
CA PHE A 61 30.68 14.83 -2.58
C PHE A 61 30.28 16.29 -2.84
N LYS A 62 31.24 17.04 -3.40
CA LYS A 62 31.06 18.38 -3.97
C LYS A 62 30.50 18.25 -5.39
N GLU A 63 29.46 19.00 -5.72
CA GLU A 63 28.97 19.12 -7.09
C GLU A 63 29.03 20.59 -7.53
N LYS A 64 29.50 20.78 -8.77
CA LYS A 64 29.79 22.06 -9.43
C LYS A 64 28.52 22.71 -9.96
N GLN A 65 28.48 24.04 -9.89
CA GLN A 65 27.49 24.94 -10.51
C GLN A 65 27.58 24.91 -12.05
N PRO A 66 26.46 25.22 -12.73
CA PRO A 66 26.51 26.19 -13.81
C PRO A 66 25.48 27.33 -13.65
N GLU A 67 25.83 28.44 -14.28
CA GLU A 67 25.39 29.82 -14.09
C GLU A 67 23.97 30.14 -14.60
N ASP A 68 23.28 30.91 -13.77
CA ASP A 68 22.47 32.12 -13.99
C ASP A 68 21.68 32.32 -15.31
N ILE A 69 20.36 32.22 -15.21
CA ILE A 69 19.43 33.12 -15.91
C ILE A 69 18.41 33.59 -14.86
N GLY A 70 18.59 34.84 -14.43
CA GLY A 70 17.80 35.48 -13.39
C GLY A 70 16.32 35.61 -13.75
N ASN A 71 15.48 35.38 -12.75
CA ASN A 71 14.29 36.20 -12.58
C ASN A 71 13.95 36.32 -11.09
N GLU A 72 13.78 37.57 -10.66
CA GLU A 72 13.71 38.00 -9.28
C GLU A 72 12.54 37.35 -8.52
N ASN A 73 12.85 36.58 -7.49
CA ASN A 73 11.96 36.39 -6.35
C ASN A 73 12.73 36.78 -5.10
N LYS A 74 12.39 37.96 -4.57
CA LYS A 74 12.97 38.50 -3.33
C LYS A 74 12.95 37.43 -2.25
N GLY A 75 14.14 37.04 -1.80
CA GLY A 75 14.37 36.10 -0.73
C GLY A 75 13.69 36.57 0.56
N LEU A 76 13.13 35.61 1.29
CA LEU A 76 12.77 35.82 2.68
C LEU A 76 14.08 35.85 3.46
N ASP A 77 14.39 37.04 3.99
CA ASP A 77 15.53 37.33 4.86
C ASP A 77 15.51 36.37 6.06
N VAL A 78 16.54 35.53 6.17
CA VAL A 78 16.73 34.62 7.32
C VAL A 78 17.43 35.42 8.41
N GLY A 79 16.72 36.40 8.96
CA GLY A 79 17.19 37.27 10.03
C GLY A 79 16.19 37.29 11.18
N ASN A 80 16.56 36.64 12.28
CA ASN A 80 15.92 36.73 13.62
C ASN A 80 14.40 36.54 13.70
N MET A 81 13.97 35.30 13.94
CA MET A 81 12.70 35.04 14.64
C MET A 81 12.96 34.16 15.85
N THR A 82 13.10 34.85 16.99
CA THR A 82 12.81 34.35 18.32
C THR A 82 11.56 33.47 18.30
N GLU A 83 11.65 32.34 18.99
CA GLU A 83 10.59 31.39 19.36
C GLU A 83 9.16 31.93 19.21
N ILE A 84 8.57 31.79 18.02
CA ILE A 84 7.13 31.92 17.81
C ILE A 84 6.63 30.56 17.35
N ASP A 85 6.03 29.87 18.31
CA ASP A 85 5.06 28.77 18.21
C ASP A 85 5.20 27.84 17.00
N GLY A 86 5.90 26.72 17.19
CA GLY A 86 6.15 25.71 16.15
C GLY A 86 4.90 25.15 15.47
N TYR A 87 3.71 25.32 16.08
CA TYR A 87 2.44 24.91 15.47
C TYR A 87 1.93 25.90 14.42
N LEU A 88 2.14 27.21 14.63
CA LEU A 88 1.77 28.27 13.69
C LEU A 88 2.57 28.17 12.37
N ASN A 89 3.78 27.60 12.43
CA ASN A 89 4.64 27.37 11.28
C ASN A 89 4.15 26.20 10.38
N LEU A 90 3.57 25.13 10.94
CA LEU A 90 3.18 23.95 10.16
C LEU A 90 2.04 24.25 9.16
N PHE A 91 1.02 25.00 9.59
CA PHE A 91 -0.04 25.45 8.69
C PHE A 91 0.50 26.41 7.61
N GLY A 92 1.47 27.26 7.97
CA GLY A 92 2.21 28.09 7.02
C GLY A 92 2.92 27.24 5.95
N LEU A 93 3.63 26.18 6.37
CA LEU A 93 4.27 25.24 5.46
C LEU A 93 3.26 24.51 4.57
N MET A 94 2.11 24.08 5.10
CA MET A 94 1.06 23.44 4.29
C MET A 94 0.50 24.40 3.25
N LYS A 95 0.25 25.67 3.62
CA LYS A 95 -0.16 26.72 2.68
C LYS A 95 0.87 26.89 1.57
N GLN A 96 2.17 26.97 1.91
CA GLN A 96 3.22 27.10 0.90
C GLN A 96 3.30 25.87 -0.02
N ARG A 97 3.15 24.65 0.51
CA ARG A 97 3.08 23.43 -0.30
C ARG A 97 1.91 23.44 -1.27
N PHE A 98 0.74 23.90 -0.82
CA PHE A 98 -0.43 24.03 -1.69
C PHE A 98 -0.23 25.09 -2.77
N LEU A 99 0.32 26.26 -2.43
CA LEU A 99 0.63 27.31 -3.41
C LEU A 99 1.66 26.82 -4.45
N ASN A 100 2.67 26.06 -4.01
CA ASN A 100 3.63 25.44 -4.91
C ASN A 100 2.95 24.41 -5.84
N PHE A 101 2.07 23.56 -5.33
CA PHE A 101 1.26 22.66 -6.16
C PHE A 101 0.45 23.44 -7.20
N LYS A 102 -0.24 24.51 -6.77
CA LYS A 102 -1.03 25.36 -7.65
C LYS A 102 -0.17 25.92 -8.79
N ASN A 103 0.94 26.56 -8.45
CA ASN A 103 1.76 27.28 -9.44
C ASN A 103 2.60 26.34 -10.32
N GLN A 104 3.07 25.22 -9.78
CA GLN A 104 4.03 24.35 -10.46
C GLN A 104 3.40 23.15 -11.16
N LYS A 105 2.18 22.75 -10.77
CA LYS A 105 1.45 21.65 -11.40
C LYS A 105 0.11 22.11 -11.97
N TYR A 106 -0.80 22.56 -11.12
CA TYR A 106 -2.17 22.89 -11.54
C TYR A 106 -2.21 23.90 -12.70
N MET A 107 -1.51 25.03 -12.57
CA MET A 107 -1.49 26.07 -13.61
C MET A 107 -0.76 25.65 -14.89
N LYS A 108 0.16 24.67 -14.82
CA LYS A 108 0.92 24.19 -15.99
C LYS A 108 0.18 23.10 -16.76
N GLU A 109 -0.73 22.40 -16.10
CA GLU A 109 -1.53 21.31 -16.64
C GLU A 109 -3.03 21.67 -16.57
N LEU A 110 -3.36 22.95 -16.79
CA LEU A 110 -4.70 23.49 -16.51
C LEU A 110 -5.80 22.73 -17.25
N ASP A 111 -5.63 22.47 -18.55
CA ASP A 111 -6.57 21.71 -19.38
C ASP A 111 -6.86 20.31 -18.79
N HIS A 112 -5.85 19.64 -18.23
CA HIS A 112 -6.02 18.34 -17.59
C HIS A 112 -6.87 18.46 -16.31
N TYR A 113 -6.57 19.44 -15.46
CA TYR A 113 -7.33 19.66 -14.23
C TYR A 113 -8.75 20.17 -14.47
N GLU A 114 -8.98 20.96 -15.51
CA GLU A 114 -10.32 21.37 -15.94
C GLU A 114 -11.12 20.14 -16.42
N SER A 115 -10.50 19.26 -17.21
CA SER A 115 -11.15 17.99 -17.57
C SER A 115 -11.47 17.12 -16.35
N LEU A 116 -10.60 17.08 -15.34
CA LEU A 116 -10.83 16.33 -14.10
C LEU A 116 -11.91 16.95 -13.20
N ALA A 117 -12.16 18.26 -13.32
CA ALA A 117 -13.20 18.95 -12.56
C ALA A 117 -14.60 18.54 -13.01
N GLU A 118 -14.77 18.22 -14.29
CA GLU A 118 -16.04 17.75 -14.85
C GLU A 118 -16.34 16.29 -14.48
N ALA A 119 -15.34 15.41 -14.56
CA ALA A 119 -15.51 14.00 -14.26
C ALA A 119 -14.19 13.28 -13.94
N GLN A 120 -14.28 12.15 -13.24
CA GLN A 120 -13.17 11.22 -13.02
C GLN A 120 -13.45 9.87 -13.71
N TYR A 121 -12.41 9.28 -14.30
CA TYR A 121 -12.47 7.97 -14.94
C TYR A 121 -11.26 7.08 -14.57
N PRO A 122 -11.04 6.81 -13.27
CA PRO A 122 -9.89 6.04 -12.83
C PRO A 122 -9.95 4.61 -13.36
N LYS A 123 -8.81 4.11 -13.86
CA LYS A 123 -8.69 2.72 -14.34
C LYS A 123 -8.35 1.74 -13.22
N PHE A 124 -7.86 2.26 -12.10
CA PHE A 124 -7.42 1.50 -10.95
C PHE A 124 -8.16 1.92 -9.69
N MET A 125 -8.52 0.94 -8.86
CA MET A 125 -8.73 1.14 -7.44
C MET A 125 -7.51 0.65 -6.66
N VAL A 126 -7.05 1.43 -5.68
CA VAL A 126 -5.96 1.02 -4.78
C VAL A 126 -6.44 1.01 -3.33
N ILE A 127 -6.23 -0.13 -2.66
CA ILE A 127 -6.39 -0.30 -1.21
C ILE A 127 -4.99 -0.42 -0.60
N ALA A 128 -4.58 0.59 0.16
CA ALA A 128 -3.23 0.68 0.72
C ALA A 128 -3.25 1.02 2.22
N CYS A 129 -2.09 0.98 2.86
CA CYS A 129 -2.00 1.30 4.27
C CYS A 129 -2.00 2.83 4.50
N ALA A 130 -2.61 3.26 5.61
CA ALA A 130 -2.56 4.64 6.08
C ALA A 130 -1.15 5.08 6.56
N ASP A 131 -0.19 4.15 6.64
CA ASP A 131 1.19 4.40 7.01
C ASP A 131 1.83 5.53 6.16
N SER A 132 2.36 6.54 6.83
CA SER A 132 2.87 7.78 6.21
C SER A 132 4.07 7.55 5.30
N ARG A 133 4.73 6.40 5.37
CA ARG A 133 5.92 6.06 4.59
C ARG A 133 5.57 5.48 3.21
N VAL A 134 4.32 5.09 2.99
CA VAL A 134 3.89 4.33 1.79
C VAL A 134 2.69 4.96 1.08
N CYS A 135 2.83 6.22 0.66
CA CYS A 135 1.86 6.86 -0.23
C CYS A 135 1.91 6.22 -1.64
N PRO A 136 0.85 5.54 -2.12
CA PRO A 136 0.92 4.84 -3.40
C PRO A 136 1.11 5.78 -4.59
N SER A 137 0.52 6.98 -4.56
CA SER A 137 0.72 7.98 -5.64
C SER A 137 2.18 8.37 -5.79
N ASN A 138 2.92 8.51 -4.68
CA ASN A 138 4.35 8.81 -4.71
C ASN A 138 5.18 7.60 -5.19
N ILE A 139 4.83 6.40 -4.74
CA ILE A 139 5.62 5.18 -5.01
C ILE A 139 5.43 4.71 -6.46
N LEU A 140 4.21 4.77 -6.97
CA LEU A 140 3.84 4.26 -8.30
C LEU A 140 3.77 5.37 -9.36
N GLY A 141 3.88 6.65 -8.95
CA GLY A 141 3.86 7.77 -9.87
C GLY A 141 2.48 8.09 -10.45
N PHE A 142 1.40 7.69 -9.77
CA PHE A 142 0.04 7.99 -10.23
C PHE A 142 -0.20 9.50 -10.34
N GLN A 143 -0.76 9.90 -11.46
CA GLN A 143 -1.27 11.24 -11.73
C GLN A 143 -2.73 11.38 -11.24
N PRO A 144 -3.19 12.62 -11.01
CA PRO A 144 -4.59 12.89 -10.70
C PRO A 144 -5.52 12.29 -11.78
N GLY A 145 -6.58 11.63 -11.32
CA GLY A 145 -7.55 10.96 -12.19
C GLY A 145 -7.27 9.48 -12.50
N GLU A 146 -6.04 8.99 -12.30
CA GLU A 146 -5.70 7.60 -12.67
C GLU A 146 -6.21 6.54 -11.68
N VAL A 147 -6.32 6.90 -10.40
CA VAL A 147 -6.59 5.97 -9.31
C VAL A 147 -7.67 6.47 -8.34
N PHE A 148 -8.62 5.60 -8.03
CA PHE A 148 -9.54 5.76 -6.90
C PHE A 148 -8.96 5.04 -5.68
N MET A 149 -8.71 5.75 -4.58
CA MET A 149 -7.87 5.21 -3.50
C MET A 149 -8.55 5.22 -2.14
N ILE A 150 -8.44 4.11 -1.41
CA ILE A 150 -8.68 4.06 0.03
C ILE A 150 -7.40 3.68 0.77
N ARG A 151 -7.17 4.32 1.91
CA ARG A 151 -6.05 4.01 2.80
C ARG A 151 -6.57 3.75 4.20
N ASN A 152 -6.28 2.58 4.74
CA ASN A 152 -6.71 2.17 6.10
C ASN A 152 -5.58 1.46 6.84
N ILE A 153 -5.77 1.11 8.11
CA ILE A 153 -4.74 0.42 8.89
C ILE A 153 -4.52 -1.00 8.35
N ALA A 154 -3.28 -1.31 7.98
CA ALA A 154 -2.87 -2.60 7.42
C ALA A 154 -3.57 -3.02 6.11
N ASN A 155 -4.07 -2.04 5.32
CA ASN A 155 -4.66 -2.27 3.99
C ASN A 155 -5.66 -3.45 3.99
N LEU A 156 -6.43 -3.55 5.07
CA LEU A 156 -7.35 -4.65 5.32
C LEU A 156 -8.67 -4.40 4.63
N VAL A 157 -9.31 -5.51 4.30
CA VAL A 157 -10.63 -5.52 3.69
C VAL A 157 -11.56 -6.28 4.61
N PRO A 158 -12.52 -5.59 5.24
CA PRO A 158 -13.57 -6.24 6.02
C PRO A 158 -14.46 -7.13 5.14
N MET A 159 -14.93 -8.25 5.68
CA MET A 159 -15.94 -9.06 4.98
C MET A 159 -17.27 -8.29 4.94
N MET A 160 -17.97 -8.30 3.79
CA MET A 160 -19.27 -7.60 3.64
C MET A 160 -20.30 -7.97 4.72
N LYS A 161 -20.31 -9.24 5.15
CA LYS A 161 -21.21 -9.74 6.20
C LYS A 161 -20.99 -9.11 7.58
N ASN A 162 -19.85 -8.45 7.80
CA ASN A 162 -19.56 -7.75 9.05
C ASN A 162 -20.19 -6.34 9.09
N GLY A 163 -20.98 -5.98 8.07
CA GLY A 163 -21.67 -4.69 7.97
C GLY A 163 -20.94 -3.69 7.07
N PRO A 164 -21.48 -2.46 6.99
CA PRO A 164 -20.90 -1.40 6.18
C PRO A 164 -19.53 -0.98 6.74
N SER A 165 -18.60 -0.70 5.83
CA SER A 165 -17.32 -0.08 6.15
C SER A 165 -16.94 0.88 5.03
N GLU A 166 -16.10 1.87 5.33
CA GLU A 166 -15.56 2.80 4.32
C GLU A 166 -14.93 2.04 3.15
N CYS A 167 -14.22 0.94 3.43
CA CYS A 167 -13.61 0.09 2.41
C CYS A 167 -14.63 -0.60 1.51
N ASN A 168 -15.71 -1.11 2.08
CA ASN A 168 -16.75 -1.79 1.32
C ASN A 168 -17.56 -0.80 0.47
N ALA A 169 -17.87 0.37 1.01
CA ALA A 169 -18.56 1.43 0.28
C ALA A 169 -17.70 1.98 -0.87
N ALA A 170 -16.42 2.29 -0.60
CA ALA A 170 -15.48 2.74 -1.62
C ALA A 170 -15.29 1.69 -2.72
N LEU A 171 -15.19 0.42 -2.35
CA LEU A 171 -15.09 -0.67 -3.32
C LEU A 171 -16.33 -0.80 -4.19
N GLN A 172 -17.52 -0.79 -3.59
CA GLN A 172 -18.76 -0.85 -4.34
C GLN A 172 -18.85 0.32 -5.32
N PHE A 173 -18.59 1.54 -4.86
CA PHE A 173 -18.58 2.73 -5.72
C PHE A 173 -17.55 2.62 -6.85
N ALA A 174 -16.34 2.14 -6.57
CA ALA A 174 -15.31 1.96 -7.59
C ALA A 174 -15.73 0.97 -8.67
N VAL A 175 -16.36 -0.14 -8.30
CA VAL A 175 -16.77 -1.20 -9.24
C VAL A 175 -18.05 -0.84 -9.98
N THR A 176 -19.10 -0.41 -9.27
CA THR A 176 -20.44 -0.24 -9.87
C THR A 176 -20.64 1.14 -10.47
N THR A 177 -19.98 2.17 -9.93
CA THR A 177 -20.16 3.56 -10.38
C THR A 177 -19.02 4.02 -11.26
N LEU A 178 -17.77 3.87 -10.80
CA LEU A 178 -16.59 4.29 -11.57
C LEU A 178 -16.12 3.25 -12.60
N GLN A 179 -16.60 2.00 -12.48
CA GLN A 179 -16.25 0.89 -13.38
C GLN A 179 -14.74 0.72 -13.55
N VAL A 180 -14.00 0.77 -12.43
CA VAL A 180 -12.55 0.54 -12.45
C VAL A 180 -12.23 -0.85 -13.03
N GLU A 181 -11.21 -0.91 -13.86
CA GLU A 181 -10.82 -2.16 -14.53
C GLU A 181 -9.98 -3.06 -13.62
N ASN A 182 -9.29 -2.46 -12.65
CA ASN A 182 -8.26 -3.13 -11.87
C ASN A 182 -8.36 -2.75 -10.39
N ILE A 183 -8.26 -3.72 -9.48
CA ILE A 183 -8.20 -3.49 -8.02
C ILE A 183 -6.87 -4.00 -7.48
N LEU A 184 -6.09 -3.12 -6.85
CA LEU A 184 -4.81 -3.42 -6.25
C LEU A 184 -4.88 -3.32 -4.72
N VAL A 185 -4.50 -4.39 -4.04
CA VAL A 185 -4.23 -4.39 -2.59
C VAL A 185 -2.71 -4.34 -2.37
N ILE A 186 -2.25 -3.28 -1.69
CA ILE A 186 -0.83 -3.01 -1.47
C ILE A 186 -0.52 -3.08 0.03
N GLY A 187 0.13 -4.17 0.42
CA GLY A 187 0.79 -4.32 1.72
C GLY A 187 2.13 -3.59 1.76
N HIS A 188 2.73 -3.56 2.95
CA HIS A 188 4.09 -3.05 3.12
C HIS A 188 4.79 -3.75 4.28
N SER A 189 6.12 -3.66 4.31
CA SER A 189 6.94 -4.23 5.37
C SER A 189 6.89 -3.39 6.64
N SER A 190 7.11 -4.02 7.79
CA SER A 190 7.09 -3.36 9.09
C SER A 190 5.76 -2.64 9.33
N CYS A 191 4.66 -3.30 8.97
CA CYS A 191 3.31 -2.79 9.15
C CYS A 191 2.86 -2.92 10.60
N ALA A 192 2.74 -1.79 11.30
CA ALA A 192 2.31 -1.77 12.70
C ALA A 192 0.91 -2.36 12.91
N GLY A 193 0.00 -2.24 11.93
CA GLY A 193 -1.32 -2.87 12.00
C GLY A 193 -1.27 -4.39 11.89
N ILE A 194 -0.38 -4.95 11.04
CA ILE A 194 -0.13 -6.40 10.99
C ILE A 194 0.58 -6.87 12.26
N GLU A 195 1.52 -6.09 12.78
CA GLU A 195 2.16 -6.39 14.06
C GLU A 195 1.13 -6.45 15.20
N ALA A 196 0.21 -5.48 15.26
CA ALA A 196 -0.89 -5.48 16.23
C ALA A 196 -1.80 -6.70 16.07
N LEU A 197 -2.18 -7.06 14.83
CA LEU A 197 -2.92 -8.29 14.52
C LEU A 197 -2.19 -9.53 15.05
N MET A 198 -0.88 -9.62 14.82
CA MET A 198 -0.07 -10.79 15.20
C MET A 198 0.16 -10.89 16.72
N LYS A 199 0.13 -9.77 17.46
CA LYS A 199 0.23 -9.71 18.94
C LYS A 199 -1.08 -10.01 19.66
N MET A 200 -2.23 -9.83 19.00
CA MET A 200 -3.55 -10.14 19.56
C MET A 200 -3.60 -11.59 20.06
N GLN A 201 -4.31 -11.87 21.14
CA GLN A 201 -4.58 -13.24 21.59
C GLN A 201 -5.92 -13.70 21.02
N GLU A 202 -6.13 -15.01 20.83
CA GLU A 202 -7.33 -15.53 20.13
C GLU A 202 -8.62 -15.32 20.92
N ASP A 203 -8.54 -15.28 22.25
CA ASP A 203 -9.71 -15.23 23.15
C ASP A 203 -9.87 -13.89 23.89
N THR A 204 -9.21 -12.82 23.41
CA THR A 204 -9.38 -11.50 24.01
C THR A 204 -10.46 -10.72 23.28
N GLU A 205 -11.52 -10.37 24.00
CA GLU A 205 -12.53 -9.43 23.50
C GLU A 205 -11.88 -8.15 23.00
N PRO A 206 -12.32 -7.59 21.87
CA PRO A 206 -11.70 -6.39 21.34
C PRO A 206 -11.82 -5.19 22.28
N ARG A 207 -10.69 -4.84 22.89
CA ARG A 207 -10.64 -3.79 23.92
C ARG A 207 -10.62 -2.36 23.34
N ASN A 208 -10.37 -2.20 22.04
CA ASN A 208 -10.31 -0.89 21.39
C ASN A 208 -10.56 -0.96 19.87
N TYR A 209 -10.71 0.21 19.25
CA TYR A 209 -10.97 0.34 17.81
C TYR A 209 -9.90 -0.31 16.93
N ILE A 210 -8.61 -0.24 17.31
CA ILE A 210 -7.52 -0.86 16.55
C ILE A 210 -7.68 -2.37 16.56
N HIS A 211 -7.93 -2.96 17.73
CA HIS A 211 -8.13 -4.41 17.87
C HIS A 211 -9.34 -4.89 17.08
N ASN A 212 -10.47 -4.18 17.18
CA ASN A 212 -11.67 -4.42 16.39
C ASN A 212 -11.37 -4.39 14.89
N TRP A 213 -10.62 -3.38 14.46
CA TRP A 213 -10.28 -3.21 13.05
C TRP A 213 -9.35 -4.32 12.54
N VAL A 214 -8.23 -4.56 13.21
CA VAL A 214 -7.24 -5.54 12.73
C VAL A 214 -7.74 -6.97 12.80
N ALA A 215 -8.79 -7.26 13.60
CA ALA A 215 -9.47 -8.55 13.61
C ALA A 215 -10.05 -8.95 12.24
N ASN A 216 -10.27 -8.00 11.32
CA ASN A 216 -10.60 -8.32 9.92
C ASN A 216 -9.52 -9.17 9.22
N GLY A 217 -8.27 -9.12 9.70
CA GLY A 217 -7.15 -9.94 9.22
C GLY A 217 -7.01 -11.30 9.93
N LYS A 218 -7.92 -11.71 10.82
CA LYS A 218 -7.74 -12.88 11.70
C LYS A 218 -7.41 -14.18 10.96
N VAL A 219 -8.03 -14.41 9.81
CA VAL A 219 -7.77 -15.64 9.05
C VAL A 219 -6.37 -15.63 8.42
N ALA A 220 -5.89 -14.46 7.98
CA ALA A 220 -4.52 -14.32 7.50
C ALA A 220 -3.51 -14.61 8.62
N LYS A 221 -3.80 -14.14 9.84
CA LYS A 221 -3.04 -14.48 11.04
C LYS A 221 -3.05 -15.98 11.33
N SER A 222 -4.21 -16.64 11.39
CA SER A 222 -4.28 -18.07 11.69
C SER A 222 -3.50 -18.91 10.68
N LYS A 223 -3.60 -18.59 9.38
CA LYS A 223 -2.80 -19.23 8.32
C LYS A 223 -1.30 -18.98 8.49
N THR A 224 -0.93 -17.75 8.82
CA THR A 224 0.47 -17.39 9.09
C THR A 224 0.99 -18.18 10.28
N LYS A 225 0.30 -18.17 11.42
CA LYS A 225 0.71 -18.90 12.63
C LYS A 225 0.89 -20.39 12.36
N ALA A 226 -0.03 -21.01 11.61
CA ALA A 226 0.10 -22.41 11.22
C ALA A 226 1.34 -22.67 10.35
N ALA A 227 1.65 -21.78 9.40
CA ALA A 227 2.77 -21.96 8.48
C ALA A 227 4.14 -21.57 9.06
N THR A 228 4.18 -20.65 10.03
CA THR A 228 5.42 -20.02 10.50
C THR A 228 5.61 -20.08 12.01
N SER A 229 4.99 -21.04 12.70
CA SER A 229 5.10 -21.21 14.16
C SER A 229 6.55 -21.35 14.64
N HIS A 230 7.42 -21.92 13.80
CA HIS A 230 8.85 -22.14 14.06
C HIS A 230 9.73 -20.90 13.81
N LEU A 231 9.20 -19.83 13.21
CA LEU A 231 9.96 -18.62 12.88
C LEU A 231 9.87 -17.58 14.00
N CYS A 232 10.84 -16.66 14.05
CA CYS A 232 10.78 -15.56 15.02
C CYS A 232 9.61 -14.61 14.72
N PHE A 233 9.14 -13.88 15.73
CA PHE A 233 7.95 -13.03 15.62
C PHE A 233 8.01 -12.06 14.42
N ASP A 234 9.15 -11.41 14.18
CA ASP A 234 9.33 -10.49 13.04
C ASP A 234 9.18 -11.19 11.69
N GLN A 235 9.67 -12.42 11.55
CA GLN A 235 9.49 -13.22 10.35
C GLN A 235 8.03 -13.63 10.17
N GLN A 236 7.31 -13.95 11.25
CA GLN A 236 5.88 -14.22 11.20
C GLN A 236 5.11 -12.98 10.73
N CYS A 237 5.45 -11.78 11.23
CA CYS A 237 4.86 -10.52 10.77
C CYS A 237 5.11 -10.29 9.27
N ARG A 238 6.36 -10.45 8.80
CA ARG A 238 6.71 -10.33 7.38
C ARG A 238 5.96 -11.32 6.49
N PHE A 239 5.70 -12.52 7.00
CA PHE A 239 4.88 -13.49 6.30
C PHE A 239 3.41 -13.07 6.28
N CYS A 240 2.88 -12.62 7.42
CA CYS A 240 1.50 -12.15 7.53
C CYS A 240 1.21 -10.93 6.65
N GLU A 241 2.16 -10.01 6.48
CA GLU A 241 2.06 -8.86 5.55
C GLU A 241 1.77 -9.30 4.11
N LYS A 242 2.28 -10.47 3.70
CA LYS A 242 2.03 -11.05 2.37
C LYS A 242 0.72 -11.84 2.35
N VAL A 243 0.49 -12.65 3.38
CA VAL A 243 -0.71 -13.50 3.47
C VAL A 243 -1.99 -12.67 3.54
N SER A 244 -1.98 -11.54 4.26
CA SER A 244 -3.15 -10.65 4.35
C SER A 244 -3.58 -10.13 2.98
N VAL A 245 -2.64 -9.71 2.15
CA VAL A 245 -2.89 -9.25 0.77
C VAL A 245 -3.51 -10.36 -0.08
N ILE A 246 -2.92 -11.57 -0.06
CA ILE A 246 -3.41 -12.72 -0.84
C ILE A 246 -4.83 -13.08 -0.43
N PHE A 247 -5.09 -13.09 0.88
CA PHE A 247 -6.38 -13.50 1.40
C PHE A 247 -7.49 -12.52 1.05
N HIS A 248 -7.21 -11.22 1.14
CA HIS A 248 -8.16 -10.19 0.70
C HIS A 248 -8.39 -10.25 -0.82
N HIS A 249 -7.37 -10.56 -1.63
CA HIS A 249 -7.53 -10.74 -3.07
C HIS A 249 -8.50 -11.89 -3.43
N ILE A 250 -8.43 -13.03 -2.72
CA ILE A 250 -9.28 -14.21 -2.96
C ILE A 250 -10.76 -13.92 -2.69
N TYR A 251 -11.10 -13.02 -1.77
CA TYR A 251 -12.50 -12.68 -1.53
C TYR A 251 -13.11 -11.87 -2.66
N TYR A 252 -12.34 -11.00 -3.30
CA TYR A 252 -12.90 -10.11 -4.33
C TYR A 252 -13.18 -10.77 -5.66
N VAL A 253 -12.40 -11.79 -6.03
CA VAL A 253 -12.71 -12.60 -7.21
C VAL A 253 -14.05 -13.33 -7.05
N LYS A 254 -14.54 -13.52 -5.81
CA LYS A 254 -15.84 -14.16 -5.54
C LYS A 254 -17.02 -13.20 -5.43
N PHE A 255 -16.77 -11.91 -5.23
CA PHE A 255 -17.81 -10.89 -5.14
C PHE A 255 -17.62 -9.92 -6.31
N GLN A 256 -17.93 -10.39 -7.51
CA GLN A 256 -18.44 -9.46 -8.52
C GLN A 256 -19.90 -9.17 -8.14
N PHE A 257 -20.23 -7.89 -8.06
CA PHE A 257 -21.59 -7.40 -7.88
C PHE A 257 -22.45 -7.76 -9.09
#